data_AF-A0A0J7KYG9-F1
#
_entry.id   AF-A0A0J7KYG9-F1
#
_cell.length_a   1.000
_cell.length_b   1.000
_cell.length_c   1.000
_cell.angle_alpha   90.00
_cell.angle_beta   90.00
_cell.angle_gamma   90.00
#
_symmetry.space_group_name_H-M   'P 1'
#
loop_
_entity.id
_entity.type
_entity.pdbx_description
1 polymer ?
#
loop_
_entity_poly.entity_id
_entity_poly.type
_entity_poly.pdbx_seq_one_letter_code
_entity_poly.pdbx_strand_id
1 'polypeptide(L)'
;MWQTKWTSYNKSRTTFAFFDKERNRLDARSLQTDHWVTQVLTGHGNFRARLASLELVDDAVCICNDQNDTVQHFLLECPLLDVQRVALREIVPDRSERVSGNRDIMDRPSRGSRGRGG
;
A
#
# COMPACT_ATOMS: atom_id res chain seq x y z
N MET A 1 -8.39 -5.25 18.42
CA MET A 1 -7.06 -5.57 18.98
C MET A 1 -5.94 -5.59 17.93
N TRP A 2 -6.19 -6.00 16.68
CA TRP A 2 -5.16 -5.99 15.62
C TRP A 2 -4.99 -4.60 14.97
N GLN A 3 -6.08 -3.92 14.61
CA GLN A 3 -6.04 -2.59 13.98
C GLN A 3 -5.37 -1.51 14.85
N THR A 4 -5.56 -1.58 16.18
CA THR A 4 -4.90 -0.66 17.11
C THR A 4 -3.38 -0.78 17.05
N LYS A 5 -2.85 -2.01 16.96
CA LYS A 5 -1.41 -2.25 16.80
C LYS A 5 -0.93 -1.79 15.43
N TRP A 6 -1.72 -2.04 14.39
CA TRP A 6 -1.40 -1.61 13.02
C TRP A 6 -1.19 -0.09 12.94
N THR A 7 -2.13 0.67 13.51
CA THR A 7 -2.02 2.14 13.54
C THR A 7 -0.88 2.62 14.45
N SER A 8 -0.66 2.00 15.61
CA SER A 8 0.35 2.49 16.58
C SER A 8 1.80 2.06 16.29
N TYR A 9 2.06 1.13 15.36
CA TYR A 9 3.39 0.51 15.23
C TYR A 9 4.35 1.17 14.23
N ASN A 10 5.40 1.81 14.72
CA ASN A 10 6.32 2.63 13.89
C ASN A 10 7.18 1.87 12.86
N LYS A 11 7.41 0.55 13.00
CA LYS A 11 8.28 -0.15 12.03
C LYS A 11 7.58 -0.57 10.74
N SER A 12 6.24 -0.52 10.68
CA SER A 12 5.46 -0.88 9.48
C SER A 12 4.90 0.33 8.74
N ARG A 13 5.46 1.54 8.97
CA ARG A 13 4.91 2.80 8.44
C ARG A 13 4.87 2.84 6.92
N THR A 14 5.88 2.28 6.26
CA THR A 14 5.92 2.17 4.80
C THR A 14 4.73 1.37 4.28
N THR A 15 4.52 0.14 4.78
CA THR A 15 3.38 -0.70 4.37
C THR A 15 2.04 -0.10 4.79
N PHE A 16 2.00 0.58 5.94
CA PHE A 16 0.82 1.30 6.42
C PHE A 16 0.41 2.43 5.46
N ALA A 17 1.34 3.11 4.81
CA ALA A 17 1.02 4.14 3.81
C ALA A 17 0.28 3.58 2.59
N PHE A 18 0.51 2.31 2.23
CA PHE A 18 -0.22 1.62 1.16
C PHE A 18 -1.55 1.02 1.64
N PHE A 19 -1.61 0.58 2.91
CA PHE A 19 -2.78 -0.06 3.51
C PHE A 19 -3.08 0.53 4.90
N ASP A 20 -3.70 1.71 4.91
CA ASP A 20 -4.09 2.46 6.12
C ASP A 20 -4.92 1.62 7.10
N LYS A 21 -5.79 0.77 6.57
CA LYS A 21 -6.47 -0.28 7.30
C LYS A 21 -5.90 -1.62 6.92
N GLU A 22 -5.74 -2.44 7.94
CA GLU A 22 -5.13 -3.74 7.83
C GLU A 22 -5.86 -4.63 6.80
N ARG A 23 -7.19 -4.48 6.69
CA ARG A 23 -8.05 -5.25 5.78
C ARG A 23 -8.07 -4.74 4.35
N ASN A 24 -7.60 -3.51 4.07
CA ASN A 24 -7.62 -2.95 2.73
C ASN A 24 -6.73 -3.73 1.76
N ARG A 25 -5.75 -4.48 2.28
CA ARG A 25 -4.97 -5.44 1.49
C ARG A 25 -5.85 -6.51 0.80
N LEU A 26 -7.01 -6.85 1.36
CA LEU A 26 -7.93 -7.83 0.78
C LEU A 26 -8.66 -7.29 -0.46
N ASP A 27 -8.72 -5.97 -0.60
CA ASP A 27 -9.30 -5.29 -1.77
C ASP A 27 -8.27 -5.16 -2.91
N ALA A 28 -6.98 -5.27 -2.59
CA ALA A 28 -5.88 -5.29 -3.56
C ALA A 28 -5.72 -6.66 -4.25
N ARG A 29 -6.83 -7.29 -4.68
CA ARG A 29 -6.83 -8.64 -5.27
C ARG A 29 -6.01 -8.76 -6.55
N SER A 30 -5.85 -7.65 -7.27
CA SER A 30 -5.06 -7.59 -8.50
C SER A 30 -3.58 -7.28 -8.25
N LEU A 31 -3.17 -7.00 -7.01
CA LEU A 31 -1.78 -6.73 -6.68
C LEU A 31 -0.97 -8.03 -6.75
N GLN A 32 -0.15 -8.15 -7.80
CA GLN A 32 0.84 -9.20 -7.90
C GLN A 32 2.08 -8.78 -7.13
N THR A 33 2.42 -9.54 -6.09
CA THR A 33 3.63 -9.30 -5.31
C THR A 33 4.77 -10.13 -5.91
N ASP A 34 5.67 -9.47 -6.60
CA ASP A 34 6.98 -10.03 -6.92
C ASP A 34 8.04 -9.52 -5.92
N HIS A 35 9.30 -9.87 -6.18
CA HIS A 35 10.42 -9.43 -5.35
C HIS A 35 10.46 -7.90 -5.24
N TRP A 36 10.40 -7.18 -6.36
CA TRP A 36 10.55 -5.73 -6.41
C TRP A 36 9.38 -5.00 -5.74
N VAL A 37 8.16 -5.42 -6.02
CA VAL A 37 6.94 -4.87 -5.41
C VAL A 37 6.99 -5.06 -3.89
N THR A 38 7.43 -6.23 -3.41
CA THR A 38 7.53 -6.49 -1.97
C THR A 38 8.57 -5.57 -1.31
N GLN A 39 9.72 -5.34 -1.96
CA GLN A 39 10.76 -4.44 -1.45
C GLN A 39 10.25 -3.00 -1.32
N VAL A 40 9.47 -2.53 -2.30
CA VAL A 40 8.83 -1.20 -2.27
C VAL A 40 7.77 -1.13 -1.18
N LEU A 41 6.85 -2.10 -1.11
CA LEU A 41 5.77 -2.10 -0.12
C LEU A 41 6.25 -2.13 1.33
N THR A 42 7.41 -2.73 1.58
CA THR A 42 7.99 -2.85 2.92
C THR A 42 9.07 -1.82 3.21
N GLY A 43 9.60 -1.14 2.19
CA GLY A 43 10.75 -0.25 2.34
C GLY A 43 12.04 -0.98 2.72
N HIS A 44 12.13 -2.27 2.37
CA HIS A 44 13.29 -3.12 2.67
C HIS A 44 14.23 -3.31 1.48
N GLY A 45 13.95 -2.63 0.36
CA GLY A 45 14.79 -2.67 -0.83
C GLY A 45 16.16 -2.03 -0.62
N ASN A 46 16.90 -1.93 -1.72
CA ASN A 46 18.19 -1.26 -1.78
C ASN A 46 18.04 0.28 -1.74
N PHE A 47 17.35 0.78 -0.73
CA PHE A 47 17.17 2.19 -0.45
C PHE A 47 18.27 2.62 0.52
N ARG A 48 19.01 3.68 0.22
CA ARG A 48 20.13 4.12 1.08
C ARG A 48 19.66 4.46 2.50
N ALA A 49 18.47 5.01 2.69
CA ALA A 49 17.93 5.22 4.03
C ALA A 49 17.72 3.91 4.81
N ARG A 50 17.33 2.82 4.12
CA ARG A 50 17.22 1.50 4.73
C ARG A 50 18.59 0.91 5.03
N LEU A 51 19.54 1.00 4.10
CA LEU A 51 20.89 0.50 4.30
C LEU A 51 21.62 1.24 5.43
N ALA A 52 21.46 2.56 5.53
CA ALA A 52 22.04 3.37 6.60
C ALA A 52 21.47 2.98 7.97
N SER A 53 20.17 2.66 8.06
CA SER A 53 19.57 2.15 9.30
C SER A 53 20.09 0.78 9.75
N LEU A 54 20.77 0.07 8.84
CA LEU A 54 21.45 -1.20 9.09
C LEU A 54 22.97 -1.04 9.18
N GLU A 55 23.48 0.20 9.18
CA GLU A 55 24.92 0.52 9.22
C GLU A 55 25.72 -0.09 8.05
N LEU A 56 25.07 -0.31 6.90
CA LEU A 56 25.69 -0.86 5.69
C LEU A 56 26.25 0.22 4.75
N VAL A 57 25.81 1.47 4.92
CA VAL A 57 26.30 2.66 4.21
C VAL A 57 26.31 3.85 5.16
N ASP A 58 27.22 4.80 4.94
CA ASP A 58 27.41 5.94 5.84
C ASP A 58 26.31 7.02 5.70
N ASP A 59 25.64 7.07 4.55
CA ASP A 59 24.70 8.14 4.22
C ASP A 59 23.41 7.61 3.57
N ALA A 60 22.28 8.11 4.08
CA ALA A 60 20.93 7.84 3.61
C ALA A 60 20.54 8.65 2.37
N VAL A 61 21.28 9.71 2.00
CA VAL A 61 20.96 10.61 0.89
C VAL A 61 20.89 9.87 -0.45
N CYS A 62 19.86 10.15 -1.24
CA CYS A 62 19.70 9.60 -2.59
C CYS A 62 20.76 10.14 -3.54
N ILE A 63 21.04 9.39 -4.61
CA ILE A 63 21.99 9.80 -5.67
C ILE A 63 21.58 11.09 -6.40
N CYS A 64 20.33 11.55 -6.24
CA CYS A 64 19.89 12.85 -6.74
C CYS A 64 20.35 14.03 -5.85
N ASN A 65 20.97 13.75 -4.69
CA ASN A 65 21.50 14.73 -3.74
C ASN A 65 20.49 15.73 -3.18
N ASP A 66 19.22 15.33 -3.05
CA ASP A 66 18.16 16.20 -2.50
C ASP A 66 17.66 15.69 -1.14
N GLN A 67 17.06 14.50 -1.11
CA GLN A 67 16.48 13.92 0.10
C GLN A 67 17.05 12.52 0.38
N ASN A 68 16.71 11.98 1.56
CA ASN A 68 17.01 10.59 1.91
C ASN A 68 16.31 9.64 0.93
N ASP A 69 17.05 8.61 0.49
CA ASP A 69 16.56 7.58 -0.40
C ASP A 69 15.58 6.66 0.34
N THR A 70 14.31 7.05 0.31
CA THR A 70 13.18 6.32 0.88
C THR A 70 12.22 5.89 -0.23
N VAL A 71 11.31 4.96 0.08
CA VAL A 71 10.25 4.57 -0.87
C VAL A 71 9.40 5.76 -1.30
N GLN A 72 9.09 6.67 -0.37
CA GLN A 72 8.34 7.88 -0.67
C GLN A 72 9.10 8.76 -1.67
N HIS A 73 10.38 9.02 -1.40
CA HIS A 73 11.23 9.78 -2.29
C HIS A 73 11.30 9.12 -3.68
N PHE A 74 11.62 7.83 -3.73
CA PHE A 74 11.71 7.04 -4.96
C PHE A 74 10.42 7.13 -5.80
N LEU A 75 9.25 6.92 -5.21
CA LEU A 75 7.99 6.89 -5.95
C LEU A 75 7.46 8.28 -6.31
N LEU A 76 7.63 9.29 -5.45
CA LEU A 76 6.85 10.54 -5.53
C LEU A 76 7.68 11.81 -5.75
N GLU A 77 8.96 11.82 -5.36
CA GLU A 77 9.73 13.07 -5.22
C GLU A 77 11.03 13.08 -6.04
N CYS A 78 11.63 11.91 -6.28
CA CYS A 78 12.95 11.83 -6.91
C CYS A 78 12.92 12.39 -8.33
N PRO A 79 13.71 13.45 -8.63
CA PRO A 79 13.73 14.08 -9.95
C PRO A 79 14.31 13.17 -11.03
N LEU A 80 15.18 12.23 -10.65
CA LEU A 80 15.74 11.23 -11.57
C LEU A 80 14.70 10.25 -12.11
N LEU A 81 13.53 10.18 -11.46
CA LEU A 81 12.44 9.27 -11.81
C LEU A 81 11.21 10.01 -12.36
N ASP A 82 11.35 11.30 -12.70
CA ASP A 82 10.24 12.11 -13.19
C ASP A 82 9.61 11.55 -14.46
N VAL A 83 10.43 11.11 -15.42
CA VAL A 83 9.93 10.54 -16.69
C VAL A 83 9.09 9.28 -16.43
N GLN A 84 9.59 8.39 -15.58
CA GLN A 84 8.89 7.16 -15.20
C GLN A 84 7.60 7.49 -14.45
N ARG A 85 7.62 8.50 -13.57
CA ARG A 85 6.44 8.93 -12.81
C ARG A 85 5.37 9.54 -13.71
N VAL A 86 5.75 10.32 -14.71
CA VAL A 86 4.83 10.86 -15.71
C VAL A 86 4.17 9.71 -16.48
N ALA A 87 4.96 8.76 -16.98
CA ALA A 87 4.42 7.58 -17.67
C ALA A 87 3.48 6.74 -16.77
N LEU A 88 3.82 6.57 -15.49
CA LEU A 88 2.96 5.87 -14.53
C LEU A 88 1.63 6.59 -14.30
N ARG A 89 1.60 7.93 -14.27
CA ARG A 89 0.37 8.71 -14.11
C ARG A 89 -0.57 8.58 -15.30
N GLU A 90 -0.04 8.35 -16.50
CA GLU A 90 -0.88 8.07 -17.68
C GLU A 90 -1.57 6.70 -17.61
N ILE A 91 -0.95 5.74 -16.91
CA ILE A 91 -1.45 4.36 -16.79
C ILE A 91 -2.37 4.19 -15.57
N VAL A 92 -2.13 4.96 -14.50
CA VAL A 92 -2.91 4.89 -13.25
C VAL A 92 -4.01 5.95 -13.29
N PRO A 93 -5.29 5.57 -13.55
CA PRO A 93 -6.38 6.54 -13.54
C PRO A 93 -6.56 7.12 -12.15
N ASP A 94 -6.88 8.42 -12.09
CA ASP A 94 -7.25 9.07 -10.84
C ASP A 94 -8.47 8.37 -10.24
N ARG A 95 -8.35 7.94 -8.98
CA ARG A 95 -9.42 7.21 -8.28
C ARG A 95 -10.41 8.14 -7.58
N SER A 96 -10.25 9.46 -7.71
CA SER A 96 -11.15 10.46 -7.12
C SER A 96 -12.62 10.35 -7.59
N GLU A 97 -12.89 9.61 -8.67
CA GLU A 97 -14.24 9.46 -9.24
C GLU A 97 -15.06 8.24 -8.76
N ARG A 98 -14.57 7.44 -7.79
CA ARG A 98 -15.41 6.36 -7.21
C ARG A 98 -16.34 6.88 -6.10
N VAL A 99 -17.22 7.82 -6.44
CA VAL A 99 -18.39 8.18 -5.61
C VAL A 99 -19.66 7.83 -6.36
N SER A 100 -20.52 7.07 -5.67
CA SER A 100 -21.92 6.74 -5.99
C SER A 100 -22.19 5.68 -7.06
N GLY A 101 -22.19 4.41 -6.63
CA GLY A 101 -22.91 3.33 -7.30
C GLY A 101 -23.60 2.48 -6.23
N ASN A 102 -24.94 2.50 -6.24
CA ASN A 102 -25.86 1.83 -5.31
C ASN A 102 -25.34 0.50 -4.75
N ARG A 103 -25.32 0.39 -3.42
CA ARG A 103 -25.33 -0.91 -2.73
C ARG A 103 -26.79 -1.33 -2.54
N ASP A 104 -27.43 -1.76 -3.62
CA ASP A 104 -28.64 -2.59 -3.52
C ASP A 104 -28.20 -3.98 -3.05
N ILE A 105 -27.98 -4.10 -1.74
CA ILE A 105 -27.86 -5.38 -1.06
C ILE A 105 -29.26 -5.98 -1.07
N MET A 106 -29.47 -6.97 -1.95
CA MET A 106 -30.67 -7.79 -1.97
C MET A 106 -30.96 -8.34 -0.57
N ASP A 107 -32.19 -8.10 -0.11
CA ASP A 107 -32.78 -8.74 1.05
C ASP A 107 -32.63 -10.27 0.94
N ARG A 108 -31.97 -10.85 1.94
CA ARG A 108 -31.82 -12.30 2.08
C ARG A 108 -33.12 -12.85 2.67
N PRO A 109 -33.88 -13.72 1.98
CA PRO A 109 -35.11 -14.23 2.57
C PRO A 109 -34.78 -15.18 3.74
N SER A 110 -35.48 -14.95 4.84
CA SER A 110 -35.49 -15.75 6.07
C SER A 110 -35.73 -17.22 5.75
N ARG A 111 -34.81 -18.10 6.18
CA ARG A 111 -35.02 -19.55 6.12
C ARG A 111 -36.22 -19.92 7.00
N GLY A 112 -37.28 -20.40 6.35
CA GLY A 112 -38.46 -20.95 6.99
C GLY A 112 -38.12 -22.17 7.85
N SER A 113 -38.70 -22.18 9.04
CA SER A 113 -38.76 -23.28 9.99
C SER A 113 -39.49 -24.49 9.39
N ARG A 114 -38.81 -25.64 9.29
CA ARG A 114 -39.49 -26.93 9.10
C ARG A 114 -39.97 -27.46 10.44
N GLY A 115 -41.27 -27.35 10.68
CA GLY A 115 -41.96 -28.19 11.67
C GLY A 115 -42.04 -29.62 11.14
N ARG A 116 -41.71 -30.60 11.98
CA ARG A 116 -42.13 -32.00 11.80
C ARG A 116 -43.31 -32.24 12.73
N GLY A 117 -44.46 -32.49 12.14
CA GLY A 117 -45.60 -33.17 12.78
C GLY A 117 -45.91 -34.41 11.94
N GLY A 118 -46.27 -35.50 12.61
CA GLY A 118 -46.56 -36.81 12.03
C GLY A 118 -45.72 -37.90 12.65
#